data_AF-A0A6B3EGW8-F1
#
_entry.id   AF-A0A6B3EGW8-F1
#
_cell.length_a   1.000
_cell.length_b   1.000
_cell.length_c   1.000
_cell.angle_alpha   90.00
_cell.angle_beta   90.00
_cell.angle_gamma   90.00
#
_symmetry.space_group_name_H-M   'P 1'
#
loop_
_entity.id
_entity.type
_entity.pdbx_description
1 polymer ?
#
loop_
_entity_poly.entity_id
_entity_poly.type
_entity_poly.pdbx_seq_one_letter_code
_entity_poly.pdbx_strand_id
1 'polypeptide(L)'
;MSDYQVTPAEISFAASSCDSTAAEVAAQLVTLRTYVLNLEASWQGVAAVRFQGLMQEYDIYSKMLHDALTDIGSGLRGNYVNYTESEQANLNSIKAIQTGLPSANLT
;
A
#
# COMPACT_ATOMS: atom_id res chain seq x y z
N MET A 1 -14.27 -16.49 19.46
CA MET A 1 -13.97 -15.12 19.00
C MET A 1 -12.66 -15.22 18.25
N SER A 2 -12.65 -14.92 16.95
CA SER A 2 -11.43 -15.00 16.14
C SER A 2 -10.42 -13.99 16.67
N ASP A 3 -9.27 -14.50 17.13
CA ASP A 3 -8.17 -13.73 17.71
C ASP A 3 -7.33 -13.13 16.57
N TYR A 4 -7.92 -12.17 15.85
CA TYR A 4 -7.18 -11.40 14.85
C TYR A 4 -6.33 -10.37 15.58
N GLN A 5 -5.00 -10.53 15.52
CA GLN A 5 -4.05 -9.59 16.12
C GLN A 5 -4.04 -8.21 15.43
N VAL A 6 -4.67 -8.10 14.25
CA VAL A 6 -4.84 -6.86 13.49
C VAL A 6 -6.27 -6.81 12.93
N THR A 7 -6.99 -5.73 13.19
CA THR A 7 -8.37 -5.52 12.75
C THR A 7 -8.43 -5.06 11.28
N PRO A 8 -9.55 -5.30 10.58
CA PRO A 8 -9.75 -4.76 9.23
C PRO A 8 -9.60 -3.23 9.16
N ALA A 9 -10.03 -2.52 10.21
CA ALA A 9 -9.88 -1.06 10.29
C ALA A 9 -8.40 -0.63 10.33
N GLU A 10 -7.56 -1.32 11.10
CA GLU A 10 -6.11 -1.06 11.15
C GLU A 10 -5.43 -1.32 9.80
N ILE A 11 -5.82 -2.38 9.09
CA ILE A 11 -5.30 -2.68 7.74
C ILE A 11 -5.71 -1.58 6.75
N SER A 12 -6.97 -1.13 6.79
CA SER A 12 -7.44 -0.04 5.94
C SER A 12 -6.72 1.28 6.23
N PHE A 13 -6.45 1.57 7.50
CA PHE A 13 -5.70 2.76 7.89
C PHE A 13 -4.25 2.69 7.39
N ALA A 14 -3.59 1.54 7.57
CA ALA A 14 -2.22 1.32 7.09
C ALA A 14 -2.12 1.48 5.58
N ALA A 15 -3.09 0.96 4.81
CA ALA A 15 -3.14 1.13 3.36
C ALA A 15 -3.22 2.61 2.95
N SER A 16 -4.15 3.36 3.54
CA SER A 16 -4.28 4.81 3.30
C SER A 16 -3.03 5.59 3.69
N SER A 17 -2.36 5.16 4.76
CA SER A 17 -1.07 5.74 5.17
C SER A 17 0.01 5.48 4.13
N CYS A 18 0.10 4.26 3.58
CA CYS A 18 1.04 3.96 2.49
C CYS A 18 0.80 4.83 1.26
N ASP A 19 -0.46 5.00 0.84
CA ASP A 19 -0.82 5.85 -0.30
C ASP A 19 -0.45 7.32 -0.05
N SER A 20 -0.67 7.82 1.18
CA SER A 20 -0.30 9.18 1.59
C SER A 20 1.21 9.39 1.59
N THR A 21 1.97 8.44 2.15
CA THR A 21 3.44 8.48 2.15
C THR A 21 4.00 8.37 0.73
N ALA A 22 3.40 7.54 -0.14
CA ALA A 22 3.81 7.45 -1.55
C ALA A 22 3.68 8.79 -2.28
N ALA A 23 2.60 9.54 -2.01
CA ALA A 23 2.39 10.87 -2.57
C ALA A 23 3.39 11.90 -2.02
N GLU A 24 3.64 11.88 -0.71
CA GLU A 24 4.62 12.77 -0.07
C GLU A 24 6.04 12.55 -0.61
N VAL A 25 6.48 11.28 -0.68
CA VAL A 25 7.78 10.90 -1.22
C VAL A 25 7.90 11.34 -2.67
N ALA A 26 6.87 11.11 -3.50
CA ALA A 26 6.88 11.56 -4.89
C ALA A 26 7.03 13.09 -5.00
N ALA A 27 6.35 13.87 -4.15
CA ALA A 27 6.48 15.33 -4.14
C ALA A 27 7.89 15.80 -3.71
N GLN A 28 8.48 15.16 -2.71
CA GLN A 28 9.85 15.44 -2.27
C GLN A 28 10.87 15.12 -3.37
N LEU A 29 10.68 14.00 -4.10
CA LEU A 29 11.52 13.64 -5.23
C LEU A 29 11.39 14.65 -6.37
N VAL A 30 10.17 15.08 -6.74
CA VAL A 30 9.98 16.15 -7.74
C VAL A 30 10.70 17.44 -7.34
N THR A 31 10.66 17.79 -6.04
CA THR A 31 11.35 18.97 -5.50
C THR A 31 12.87 18.84 -5.65
N LEU A 32 13.43 17.70 -5.24
CA LEU A 32 14.86 17.42 -5.36
C LEU A 32 15.31 17.43 -6.83
N ARG A 33 14.55 16.78 -7.72
CA ARG A 33 14.78 16.78 -9.16
C ARG A 33 14.89 18.19 -9.72
N THR A 34 13.93 19.05 -9.37
CA THR A 34 13.89 20.44 -9.82
C THR A 34 15.11 21.21 -9.34
N TYR A 35 15.48 21.06 -8.07
CA TYR A 35 16.67 21.70 -7.51
C TYR A 35 17.94 21.29 -8.25
N VAL A 36 18.12 19.99 -8.49
CA VAL A 36 19.33 19.46 -9.13
C VAL A 36 19.40 19.85 -10.61
N LEU A 37 18.27 19.87 -11.34
CA LEU A 37 18.22 20.37 -12.72
C LEU A 37 18.58 21.86 -12.82
N ASN A 38 18.23 22.69 -11.84
CA ASN A 38 18.64 24.10 -11.84
C ASN A 38 20.16 24.27 -11.74
N LEU A 39 20.88 23.27 -11.21
CA LEU A 39 22.34 23.25 -11.17
C LEU A 39 22.96 22.80 -12.50
N GLU A 40 22.21 22.14 -13.39
CA GLU A 40 22.70 21.64 -14.69
C GLU A 40 23.29 22.76 -15.55
N ALA A 41 22.72 23.97 -15.49
CA ALA A 41 23.22 25.13 -16.24
C ALA A 41 24.70 25.47 -15.93
N SER A 42 25.23 25.00 -14.79
CA SER A 42 26.63 25.16 -14.39
C SER A 42 27.56 24.05 -14.93
N TRP A 43 27.02 22.95 -15.48
CA TRP A 43 27.78 21.80 -15.93
C TRP A 43 27.91 21.78 -17.45
N GLN A 44 29.14 21.85 -17.94
CA GLN A 44 29.44 21.81 -19.38
C GLN A 44 30.31 20.59 -19.73
N GLY A 45 30.22 20.13 -20.98
CA GLY A 45 31.05 19.04 -21.50
C GLY A 45 30.72 17.67 -20.89
N VAL A 46 31.76 16.87 -20.61
CA VAL A 46 31.61 15.47 -20.16
C VAL A 46 30.82 15.34 -18.84
N ALA A 47 30.86 16.36 -17.98
CA ALA A 47 30.10 16.39 -16.74
C ALA A 47 28.58 16.44 -16.98
N ALA A 48 28.13 17.18 -18.00
CA ALA A 48 26.71 17.27 -18.36
C ALA A 48 26.16 15.91 -18.84
N VAL A 49 26.92 15.19 -19.67
CA VAL A 49 26.51 13.86 -20.16
C VAL A 49 26.40 12.85 -19.01
N ARG A 50 27.38 12.84 -18.09
CA ARG A 50 27.32 11.96 -16.91
C ARG A 50 26.14 12.31 -16.02
N PHE A 51 25.87 13.59 -15.84
CA PHE A 51 24.74 14.05 -15.07
C PHE A 51 23.40 13.60 -15.68
N GLN A 52 23.22 13.71 -17.00
CA GLN A 52 22.01 13.23 -17.67
C GLN A 52 21.78 11.73 -17.43
N GLY A 53 22.84 10.91 -17.41
CA GLY A 53 22.75 9.50 -17.03
C GLY A 53 22.26 9.31 -15.59
N LEU A 54 22.83 10.06 -14.64
CA LEU A 54 22.38 10.03 -13.24
C LEU A 54 20.92 10.49 -13.09
N MET A 55 20.47 11.48 -13.85
CA MET A 55 19.07 11.92 -13.84
C MET A 55 18.11 10.88 -14.42
N GLN A 56 18.56 10.09 -15.40
CA GLN A 56 17.77 8.97 -15.91
C GLN A 56 17.62 7.86 -14.85
N GLU A 57 18.70 7.50 -14.17
CA GLU A 57 18.64 6.55 -13.05
C GLU A 57 17.76 7.07 -11.91
N TYR A 58 17.88 8.37 -11.60
CA TYR A 58 17.04 9.05 -10.62
C TYR A 58 15.55 8.90 -10.93
N ASP A 59 15.14 9.17 -12.18
CA ASP A 59 13.74 9.06 -12.60
C ASP A 59 13.24 7.61 -12.50
N ILE A 60 14.09 6.62 -12.83
CA ILE A 60 13.77 5.18 -12.69
C ILE A 60 13.55 4.80 -11.22
N TYR A 61 14.50 5.11 -10.34
CA TYR A 61 14.41 4.72 -8.93
C TYR A 61 13.28 5.46 -8.20
N SER A 62 13.03 6.72 -8.56
CA SER A 62 11.91 7.50 -8.03
C SER A 62 10.57 6.85 -8.35
N LYS A 63 10.40 6.39 -9.60
CA LYS A 63 9.20 5.66 -10.01
C LYS A 63 9.08 4.32 -9.29
N MET A 64 10.16 3.54 -9.22
CA MET A 64 10.16 2.24 -8.54
C MET A 64 9.76 2.35 -7.07
N LEU A 65 10.23 3.39 -6.37
CA LEU A 65 9.88 3.62 -4.97
C LEU A 65 8.39 3.97 -4.82
N HIS A 66 7.86 4.85 -5.66
CA HIS A 66 6.45 5.21 -5.65
C HIS A 66 5.57 3.98 -5.92
N ASP A 67 5.86 3.24 -6.99
CA ASP A 67 5.12 2.04 -7.38
C ASP A 67 5.14 1.00 -6.24
N ALA A 68 6.29 0.77 -5.59
CA ALA A 68 6.40 -0.17 -4.47
C ALA A 68 5.52 0.24 -3.27
N LEU A 69 5.45 1.52 -2.94
CA LEU A 69 4.59 1.99 -1.83
C LEU A 69 3.10 1.86 -2.18
N THR A 70 2.70 2.12 -3.42
CA THR A 70 1.33 1.92 -3.91
C THR A 70 0.96 0.44 -3.97
N ASP A 71 1.88 -0.44 -4.34
CA ASP A 71 1.69 -1.89 -4.35
C ASP A 71 1.50 -2.43 -2.94
N ILE A 72 2.28 -1.93 -1.96
CA ILE A 72 2.07 -2.26 -0.53
C ILE A 72 0.68 -1.83 -0.08
N GLY A 73 0.27 -0.59 -0.37
CA GLY A 73 -1.08 -0.09 -0.05
C GLY A 73 -2.19 -0.94 -0.67
N SER A 74 -1.99 -1.36 -1.92
CA SER A 74 -2.93 -2.23 -2.65
C SER A 74 -2.99 -3.64 -2.06
N GLY A 75 -1.85 -4.23 -1.69
CA GLY A 75 -1.79 -5.52 -1.01
C GLY A 75 -2.50 -5.52 0.34
N LEU A 76 -2.33 -4.45 1.12
CA LEU A 76 -3.06 -4.25 2.39
C LEU A 76 -4.58 -4.17 2.15
N ARG A 77 -5.04 -3.41 1.15
CA ARG A 77 -6.47 -3.37 0.76
C ARG A 77 -6.99 -4.74 0.32
N GLY A 78 -6.21 -5.52 -0.41
CA GLY A 78 -6.56 -6.89 -0.78
C GLY A 78 -6.76 -7.79 0.44
N ASN A 79 -5.85 -7.71 1.42
CA ASN A 79 -5.98 -8.45 2.68
C ASN A 79 -7.25 -8.06 3.45
N TYR A 80 -7.57 -6.76 3.52
CA TYR A 80 -8.81 -6.27 4.13
C TYR A 80 -10.06 -6.94 3.55
N VAL A 81 -10.20 -6.98 2.23
CA VAL A 81 -11.35 -7.60 1.55
C VAL A 81 -11.46 -9.08 1.94
N ASN A 82 -10.36 -9.82 1.85
CA ASN A 82 -10.32 -11.24 2.19
C ASN A 82 -10.74 -11.50 3.66
N TYR A 83 -10.32 -10.65 4.60
CA TYR A 83 -10.72 -10.77 6.01
C TYR A 83 -12.23 -10.53 6.18
N THR A 84 -12.77 -9.47 5.58
CA THR A 84 -14.20 -9.14 5.72
C THR A 84 -15.10 -10.22 5.13
N GLU A 85 -14.75 -10.79 3.98
CA GLU A 85 -15.49 -11.87 3.34
C GLU A 85 -15.44 -13.15 4.18
N SER A 86 -14.25 -13.50 4.70
CA SER A 86 -14.06 -14.67 5.55
C SER A 86 -14.88 -14.59 6.84
N GLU A 87 -14.91 -13.42 7.48
CA GLU A 87 -15.71 -13.20 8.69
C GLU A 87 -17.22 -13.32 8.39
N GLN A 88 -17.68 -12.70 7.29
CA GLN A 88 -19.09 -12.79 6.89
C GLN A 88 -19.51 -14.24 6.60
N ALA A 89 -18.67 -15.03 5.93
CA ALA A 89 -18.90 -16.44 5.68
C ALA A 89 -18.95 -17.27 6.97
N ASN A 90 -18.09 -16.96 7.94
CA ASN A 90 -18.06 -17.64 9.24
C ASN A 90 -19.31 -17.31 10.06
N LEU A 91 -19.73 -16.04 10.10
CA LEU A 91 -20.98 -15.61 10.75
C LEU A 91 -22.21 -16.29 10.12
N ASN A 92 -22.25 -16.43 8.79
CA ASN A 92 -23.33 -17.12 8.10
C ASN A 92 -23.37 -18.61 8.46
N SER A 93 -22.20 -19.24 8.57
CA SER A 93 -22.06 -20.65 8.97
C SER A 93 -22.54 -20.87 10.41
N ILE A 94 -22.16 -20.00 11.34
CA ILE A 94 -22.62 -20.05 12.73
C ILE A 94 -24.14 -19.87 12.82
N LYS A 95 -24.70 -18.91 12.09
CA LYS A 95 -26.17 -18.72 12.02
C LYS A 95 -26.88 -19.97 11.50
N ALA A 96 -26.35 -20.59 10.44
CA ALA A 96 -26.91 -21.81 9.88
C ALA A 96 -26.89 -22.97 10.88
N ILE A 97 -25.79 -23.12 11.64
CA ILE A 97 -25.69 -24.11 12.73
C ILE A 97 -26.70 -23.79 13.84
N GLN A 98 -26.81 -22.54 14.28
CA GLN A 98 -27.78 -22.13 15.31
C GLN A 98 -29.24 -22.41 14.91
N THR A 99 -29.59 -22.19 13.65
CA THR A 99 -30.93 -22.49 13.14
C THR A 99 -31.17 -23.98 12.87
N GLY A 100 -30.09 -24.76 12.70
CA GLY A 100 -30.13 -26.18 12.40
C GLY A 100 -30.01 -27.10 13.63
N LEU A 101 -29.75 -26.55 14.83
CA LEU A 101 -29.76 -27.31 16.08
C LEU A 101 -31.21 -27.77 16.37
N PRO A 102 -31.51 -29.09 16.32
CA PRO A 102 -32.80 -29.59 16.75
C PRO A 102 -32.99 -29.23 18.22
N SER A 103 -34.16 -28.73 18.59
CA SER A 103 -34.57 -28.65 20.00
C SER A 103 -34.37 -30.02 20.62
N ALA A 104 -33.37 -30.14 21.50
CA ALA A 104 -33.15 -31.36 22.26
C ALA A 104 -34.44 -31.65 23.03
N ASN A 105 -35.21 -32.62 22.56
CA ASN A 105 -36.36 -33.17 23.27
C ASN A 105 -35.83 -33.78 24.57
N LEU A 106 -35.84 -32.98 25.63
CA LEU A 106 -35.70 -33.46 27.00
C LEU A 106 -37.10 -33.88 27.45
N THR A 107 -37.47 -35.12 27.11
CA THR A 107 -38.53 -35.87 27.78
C THR A 107 -37.94 -36.68 28.93
#